data_AF-A0A9K3PGD2-F1
#
_entry.id   AF-A0A9K3PGD2-F1
#
_cell.length_a   1.000
_cell.length_b   1.000
_cell.length_c   1.000
_cell.angle_alpha   90.00
_cell.angle_beta   90.00
_cell.angle_gamma   90.00
#
_symmetry.space_group_name_H-M   'P 1'
#
loop_
_entity.id
_entity.type
_entity.pdbx_description
1 polymer ?
#
loop_
_entity_poly.entity_id
_entity_poly.type
_entity_poly.pdbx_seq_one_letter_code
_entity_poly.pdbx_strand_id
1 'polypeptide(L)'
;MKAAANVQGVRTSYNPAHRAIGRAVAKATGEKQQASFGLIMSYLHHFQLRNEDSTVKAESDADQRLRRLGICSRIMKHSLRHVRPVLSLDRTHLKSKWKGTLYIASVQTARNIWSSLPPISGGSPLG
;
A
#
# COMPACT_ATOMS: atom_id res chain seq x y z
N MET A 1 18.03 14.13 39.33
CA MET A 1 18.53 15.21 38.45
C MET A 1 18.65 14.70 37.02
N LYS A 2 17.89 15.26 36.06
CA LYS A 2 18.37 15.70 34.73
C LYS A 2 17.25 16.51 34.06
N ALA A 3 17.61 17.70 33.60
CA ALA A 3 16.74 18.81 33.28
C ALA A 3 15.95 18.60 31.99
N ALA A 4 14.64 18.82 32.03
CA ALA A 4 13.87 19.19 30.85
C ALA A 4 14.08 20.69 30.63
N ALA A 5 14.71 21.06 29.52
CA ALA A 5 14.99 22.45 29.16
C ALA A 5 13.68 23.24 29.07
N ASN A 6 13.61 24.28 29.90
CA ASN A 6 12.45 25.14 30.11
C ASN A 6 12.44 26.22 29.02
N VAL A 7 11.77 25.95 27.90
CA VAL A 7 11.52 26.99 26.90
C VAL A 7 10.22 27.69 27.31
N GLN A 8 10.34 28.96 27.75
CA GLN A 8 9.24 29.92 27.99
C GLN A 8 8.32 29.71 29.20
N GLY A 9 8.85 29.33 30.38
CA GLY A 9 8.11 29.45 31.65
C GLY A 9 6.93 28.48 31.85
N VAL A 10 6.63 27.61 30.89
CA VAL A 10 5.60 26.58 31.01
C VAL A 10 6.25 25.30 31.54
N ARG A 11 6.01 25.00 32.82
CA ARG A 11 6.48 23.78 33.49
C ARG A 11 5.72 22.56 32.96
N THR A 12 6.13 22.09 31.78
CA THR A 12 5.43 21.03 31.06
C THR A 12 5.89 19.67 31.56
N SER A 13 5.00 18.91 32.20
CA SER A 13 5.30 17.52 32.59
C SER A 13 5.52 16.63 31.36
N TYR A 14 6.23 15.51 31.54
CA TYR A 14 6.56 14.54 30.48
C TYR A 14 5.32 14.06 29.71
N ASN A 15 4.23 13.72 30.42
CA ASN A 15 3.01 13.20 29.81
C ASN A 15 2.34 14.21 28.83
N PRO A 16 2.12 15.49 29.22
CA PRO A 16 1.67 16.52 28.28
C PRO A 16 2.60 16.71 27.06
N ALA A 17 3.92 16.73 27.28
CA ALA A 17 4.89 16.91 26.21
C ALA A 17 4.88 15.71 25.23
N HIS A 18 4.89 14.49 25.75
CA HIS A 18 4.79 13.26 24.94
C HIS A 18 3.50 13.21 24.13
N ARG A 19 2.36 13.60 24.71
CA ARG A 19 1.07 13.70 23.99
C ARG A 19 1.09 14.81 22.93
N ALA A 20 1.77 15.93 23.19
CA ALA A 20 1.91 17.01 22.21
C ALA A 20 2.76 16.56 21.01
N ILE A 21 3.88 15.88 21.26
CA ILE A 21 4.72 15.28 20.21
C ILE A 21 3.94 14.24 19.42
N GLY A 22 3.23 13.32 20.10
CA GLY A 22 2.40 12.31 19.44
C GLY A 22 1.32 12.92 18.54
N ARG A 23 0.69 14.03 18.97
CA ARG A 23 -0.28 14.78 18.15
C ARG A 23 0.38 15.48 16.95
N ALA A 24 1.55 16.09 17.14
CA ALA A 24 2.29 16.73 16.06
C ALA A 24 2.72 15.70 15.00
N VAL A 25 3.24 14.55 15.42
CA VAL A 25 3.60 13.44 14.54
C VAL A 25 2.37 12.92 13.81
N ALA A 26 1.26 12.64 14.51
CA ALA A 26 0.03 12.17 13.88
C ALA A 26 -0.53 13.17 12.83
N LYS A 27 -0.41 14.49 13.09
CA LYS A 27 -0.81 15.52 12.14
C LYS A 27 0.07 15.50 10.88
N ALA A 28 1.39 15.51 11.05
CA ALA A 28 2.34 15.45 9.94
C ALA A 28 2.19 14.15 9.12
N THR A 29 1.96 13.01 9.79
CA THR A 29 1.66 11.73 9.11
C THR A 29 0.33 11.79 8.37
N GLY A 30 -0.70 12.42 8.94
CA GLY A 30 -2.00 12.59 8.29
C GLY A 30 -1.95 13.43 7.01
N GLU A 31 -1.14 14.49 7.00
CA GLU A 31 -0.90 15.34 5.82
C GLU A 31 -0.18 14.56 4.72
N LYS A 32 0.88 13.81 5.07
CA LYS A 32 1.58 12.93 4.13
C LYS A 32 0.65 11.85 3.55
N GLN A 33 -0.17 11.23 4.38
CA GLN A 33 -1.13 10.21 3.93
C GLN A 33 -2.14 10.79 2.94
N GLN A 34 -2.68 11.99 3.20
CA GLN A 34 -3.61 12.65 2.28
C GLN A 34 -2.98 12.86 0.89
N ALA A 35 -1.74 13.34 0.84
CA ALA A 35 -1.01 13.49 -0.41
C ALA A 35 -0.82 12.14 -1.14
N SER A 36 -0.49 11.06 -0.41
CA SER A 36 -0.37 9.72 -1.00
C SER A 36 -1.67 9.20 -1.61
N PHE A 37 -2.83 9.43 -0.99
CA PHE A 37 -4.12 9.03 -1.56
C PHE A 37 -4.46 9.81 -2.84
N GLY A 38 -4.02 11.07 -2.96
CA GLY A 38 -4.15 11.86 -4.20
C GLY A 38 -3.37 11.27 -5.39
N LEU A 39 -2.32 10.49 -5.13
CA LEU A 39 -1.50 9.85 -6.17
C LEU A 39 -2.08 8.52 -6.67
N ILE A 40 -3.13 7.99 -6.06
CA ILE A 40 -3.68 6.68 -6.47
C ILE A 40 -4.14 6.70 -7.92
N MET A 41 -4.84 7.74 -8.36
CA MET A 41 -5.38 7.79 -9.72
C MET A 41 -4.26 7.85 -10.78
N SER A 42 -3.22 8.66 -10.54
CA SER A 42 -2.06 8.70 -11.44
C SER A 42 -1.28 7.39 -11.43
N TYR A 43 -1.11 6.76 -10.27
CA TYR A 43 -0.53 5.43 -10.16
C TYR A 43 -1.32 4.39 -10.98
N LEU A 44 -2.65 4.38 -10.88
CA LEU A 44 -3.51 3.44 -11.60
C LEU A 44 -3.43 3.64 -13.11
N HIS A 45 -3.39 4.90 -13.56
CA HIS A 45 -3.18 5.23 -14.97
C HIS A 45 -1.85 4.65 -15.49
N HIS A 46 -0.75 4.88 -14.76
CA HIS A 46 0.54 4.31 -15.13
C HIS A 46 0.59 2.78 -15.01
N PHE A 47 -0.14 2.21 -14.04
CA PHE A 47 -0.26 0.76 -13.88
C PHE A 47 -0.91 0.13 -15.11
N GLN A 48 -1.99 0.71 -15.63
CA GLN A 48 -2.67 0.24 -16.84
C GLN A 48 -1.80 0.40 -18.08
N LEU A 49 -1.12 1.55 -18.23
CA LEU A 49 -0.19 1.79 -19.33
C LEU A 49 0.95 0.75 -19.40
N ARG A 50 1.51 0.35 -18.25
CA ARG A 50 2.62 -0.62 -18.20
C ARG A 50 2.15 -2.08 -18.22
N ASN A 51 0.90 -2.33 -17.82
CA ASN A 51 0.30 -3.65 -17.80
C ASN A 51 -0.91 -3.65 -18.73
N GLU A 52 -0.64 -3.69 -20.03
CA GLU A 52 -1.66 -3.90 -21.05
C GLU A 52 -2.53 -5.11 -20.67
N ASP A 53 -3.82 -5.07 -21.00
CA ASP A 53 -4.82 -6.08 -20.61
C ASP A 53 -5.08 -6.21 -19.09
N SER A 54 -4.54 -5.33 -18.23
CA SER A 54 -4.98 -5.25 -16.84
C SER A 54 -6.37 -4.59 -16.71
N THR A 55 -7.15 -5.02 -15.72
CA THR A 55 -8.45 -4.44 -15.39
C THR A 55 -8.32 -3.61 -14.12
N VAL A 56 -8.60 -2.33 -14.24
CA VAL A 56 -8.72 -1.42 -13.09
C VAL A 56 -10.13 -0.87 -13.06
N LYS A 57 -10.76 -0.93 -11.89
CA LYS A 57 -12.05 -0.29 -11.60
C LYS A 57 -11.88 0.58 -10.38
N ALA A 58 -12.06 1.89 -10.54
CA ALA A 58 -12.08 2.84 -9.44
C ALA A 58 -13.46 3.47 -9.39
N GLU A 59 -14.08 3.45 -8.22
CA GLU A 59 -15.36 4.10 -7.97
C GLU A 59 -15.14 5.19 -6.94
N SER A 60 -15.51 6.41 -7.31
CA SER A 60 -15.44 7.59 -6.46
C SER A 60 -16.85 8.02 -6.04
N ASP A 61 -16.95 8.61 -4.86
CA ASP A 61 -18.18 9.21 -4.35
C ASP A 61 -18.45 10.58 -5.00
N ALA A 62 -19.59 11.20 -4.68
CA ALA A 62 -19.96 12.55 -5.11
C ALA A 62 -18.88 13.60 -4.78
N ASP A 63 -18.19 13.43 -3.64
CA ASP A 63 -17.07 14.28 -3.21
C ASP A 63 -15.72 13.90 -3.85
N GLN A 64 -15.72 13.11 -4.94
CA GLN A 64 -14.53 12.56 -5.59
C GLN A 64 -13.60 11.73 -4.68
N ARG A 65 -14.11 11.23 -3.55
CA ARG A 65 -13.37 10.35 -2.65
C ARG A 65 -13.41 8.92 -3.17
N LEU A 66 -12.25 8.26 -3.25
CA LEU A 66 -12.17 6.86 -3.65
C LEU A 66 -12.91 5.96 -2.66
N ARG A 67 -13.95 5.28 -3.13
CA ARG A 67 -14.80 4.40 -2.32
C ARG A 67 -14.43 2.94 -2.51
N ARG A 68 -14.20 2.52 -3.75
CA ARG A 68 -13.81 1.15 -4.10
C ARG A 68 -12.75 1.18 -5.18
N LEU A 69 -11.76 0.30 -5.03
CA LEU A 69 -10.70 0.08 -5.99
C LEU A 69 -10.53 -1.41 -6.21
N GLY A 70 -10.75 -1.86 -7.45
CA GLY A 70 -10.46 -3.20 -7.92
C GLY A 70 -9.32 -3.16 -8.92
N ILE A 71 -8.29 -3.96 -8.69
CA ILE A 71 -7.15 -4.12 -9.60
C ILE A 71 -7.02 -5.60 -9.92
N CYS A 72 -6.95 -5.93 -11.20
CA CYS A 72 -6.65 -7.27 -11.69
C CYS A 72 -5.58 -7.18 -12.76
N SER A 73 -4.38 -7.68 -12.45
CA SER A 73 -3.25 -7.65 -13.39
C SER A 73 -3.45 -8.61 -14.56
N ARG A 74 -2.78 -8.34 -15.68
CA ARG A 74 -2.79 -9.22 -16.87
C ARG A 74 -2.39 -10.65 -16.53
N ILE A 75 -1.34 -10.81 -15.71
CA ILE A 75 -0.85 -12.13 -15.28
C ILE A 75 -1.96 -12.88 -14.54
N MET A 76 -2.62 -12.23 -13.59
CA MET A 76 -3.69 -12.85 -12.82
C MET A 76 -4.88 -13.24 -13.71
N LYS A 77 -5.32 -12.36 -14.61
CA LYS A 77 -6.36 -12.67 -15.62
C LYS A 77 -5.98 -13.88 -16.48
N HIS A 78 -4.73 -13.93 -16.94
CA HIS A 78 -4.26 -15.02 -17.77
C HIS A 78 -4.20 -16.33 -16.99
N SER A 79 -3.67 -16.32 -15.77
CA SER A 79 -3.63 -17.49 -14.89
C SER A 79 -5.03 -18.05 -14.64
N LEU A 80 -5.99 -17.17 -14.27
CA LEU A 80 -7.37 -17.56 -13.98
C LEU A 80 -8.08 -18.32 -15.11
N ARG A 81 -7.66 -18.14 -16.37
CA ARG A 81 -8.21 -18.91 -17.51
C ARG A 81 -7.78 -20.38 -17.54
N HIS A 82 -6.70 -20.74 -16.85
CA HIS A 82 -6.03 -22.04 -16.99
C HIS A 82 -6.03 -22.87 -15.69
N VAL A 83 -6.44 -22.29 -14.56
CA VAL A 83 -6.54 -23.00 -13.27
C VAL A 83 -7.98 -23.12 -12.82
N ARG A 84 -8.28 -24.21 -12.10
CA ARG A 84 -9.53 -24.31 -11.33
C ARG A 84 -9.61 -23.07 -10.43
N PRO A 85 -10.76 -22.39 -10.35
CA PRO A 85 -10.91 -21.14 -9.62
C PRO A 85 -10.95 -21.38 -8.11
N VAL A 86 -9.87 -21.93 -7.55
CA VAL A 86 -9.62 -21.92 -6.11
C VAL A 86 -9.02 -20.56 -5.80
N LEU A 87 -9.88 -19.64 -5.38
CA LEU A 87 -9.52 -18.29 -4.99
C LEU A 87 -9.49 -18.22 -3.46
N SER A 88 -8.31 -17.95 -2.90
CA SER A 88 -8.22 -17.58 -1.48
C SER A 88 -8.41 -16.07 -1.36
N LEU A 89 -9.44 -15.65 -0.63
CA LEU A 89 -9.76 -14.24 -0.39
C LEU A 89 -9.48 -13.89 1.06
N ASP A 90 -8.48 -13.05 1.28
CA ASP A 90 -8.12 -12.56 2.60
C ASP A 90 -8.60 -11.12 2.80
N ARG A 91 -9.09 -10.83 4.01
CA ARG A 91 -9.69 -9.55 4.39
C ARG A 91 -8.85 -8.92 5.49
N THR A 92 -8.31 -7.74 5.22
CA THR A 92 -7.54 -6.97 6.20
C THR A 92 -8.16 -5.59 6.42
N HIS A 93 -8.39 -5.21 7.68
CA HIS A 93 -8.80 -3.84 8.02
C HIS A 93 -7.59 -2.90 8.06
N LEU A 94 -7.68 -1.78 7.34
CA LEU A 94 -6.61 -0.78 7.30
C LEU A 94 -6.58 0.00 8.62
N LYS A 95 -5.41 0.02 9.26
CA LYS A 95 -5.17 0.76 10.52
C LYS A 95 -4.88 2.25 10.31
N SER A 96 -4.83 2.74 9.07
CA SER A 96 -4.50 4.14 8.76
C SER A 96 -5.62 5.12 9.17
N LYS A 97 -5.34 6.43 9.05
CA LYS A 97 -6.34 7.49 9.25
C LYS A 97 -7.55 7.29 8.33
N TRP A 98 -7.29 6.78 7.13
CA TRP A 98 -8.28 6.47 6.10
C TRP A 98 -8.73 5.03 6.30
N LYS A 99 -9.71 4.86 7.19
CA LYS A 99 -10.31 3.56 7.50
C LYS A 99 -10.78 2.89 6.21
N GLY A 100 -10.59 1.57 6.13
CA GLY A 100 -10.98 0.81 4.96
C GLY A 100 -10.77 -0.68 5.16
N THR A 101 -11.22 -1.45 4.17
CA THR A 101 -11.00 -2.89 4.10
C THR A 101 -10.26 -3.20 2.82
N LEU A 102 -9.10 -3.85 2.93
CA LEU A 102 -8.38 -4.41 1.79
C LEU A 102 -8.77 -5.87 1.63
N TYR A 103 -9.19 -6.23 0.42
CA TYR A 103 -9.42 -7.61 0.02
C TYR A 103 -8.30 -8.03 -0.92
N ILE A 104 -7.60 -9.11 -0.58
CA ILE A 104 -6.58 -9.70 -1.43
C ILE A 104 -7.08 -11.04 -1.90
N ALA A 105 -7.15 -11.21 -3.22
CA ALA A 105 -7.53 -12.46 -3.83
C ALA A 105 -6.26 -13.10 -4.43
N SER A 106 -5.94 -14.32 -4.01
CA SER A 106 -4.78 -15.07 -4.48
C SER A 106 -5.24 -16.38 -5.12
N VAL A 107 -4.55 -16.76 -6.20
CA VAL A 107 -4.86 -17.94 -6.99
C VAL A 107 -3.58 -18.73 -7.15
N GLN A 108 -3.67 -20.04 -6.97
CA GLN A 108 -2.57 -20.93 -7.33
C GLN A 108 -2.43 -20.96 -8.85
N THR A 109 -1.29 -20.53 -9.38
CA THR A 109 -1.01 -20.58 -10.82
C THR A 109 -0.65 -22.02 -11.21
N ALA A 110 -1.07 -22.50 -12.39
CA ALA A 110 -0.74 -23.86 -12.88
C ALA A 110 0.74 -24.05 -13.25
N ARG A 111 1.50 -22.95 -13.34
CA ARG A 111 2.87 -22.93 -13.86
C ARG A 111 3.85 -22.56 -12.75
N ASN A 112 4.57 -23.54 -12.23
CA ASN A 112 5.70 -23.39 -11.33
C ASN A 112 6.90 -22.89 -12.14
N ILE A 113 6.97 -21.58 -12.40
CA ILE A 113 8.03 -20.98 -13.24
C ILE A 113 9.42 -21.12 -12.58
N TRP A 114 9.47 -21.42 -11.27
CA TRP A 114 10.72 -21.61 -10.54
C TRP A 114 11.55 -22.81 -11.02
N SER A 115 10.92 -23.85 -11.58
CA SER A 115 11.63 -25.01 -12.11
C SER A 115 12.15 -24.84 -13.55
N SER A 116 11.82 -23.72 -14.20
CA SER A 116 12.20 -23.45 -15.60
C SER A 116 13.04 -22.19 -15.79
N LEU A 117 13.33 -21.45 -14.72
CA LEU A 117 14.29 -20.35 -14.79
C LEU A 117 15.71 -20.93 -14.76
N PRO A 118 16.60 -20.57 -15.71
CA PRO A 118 17.99 -20.91 -15.56
C PRO A 118 18.50 -20.33 -14.23
N PRO A 119 19.37 -21.03 -13.49
CA PRO A 119 19.98 -20.47 -12.29
C PRO A 119 20.60 -19.13 -12.67
N ILE A 120 20.36 -18.09 -11.86
CA ILE A 120 21.02 -16.80 -12.01
C ILE A 120 22.50 -17.07 -11.76
N SER A 121 23.24 -17.36 -12.83
CA SER A 121 24.69 -17.46 -12.79
C SER A 121 25.19 -16.08 -12.36
N GLY A 122 25.68 -16.01 -11.12
CA GLY A 122 26.35 -14.83 -10.60
C GLY A 122 27.56 -14.50 -11.48
N GLY A 123 27.37 -13.58 -12.41
CA GLY A 123 28.44 -13.00 -13.22
C GLY A 123 29.00 -11.77 -12.52
N SER A 124 30.01 -11.99 -11.68
CA SER A 124 31.14 -11.08 -11.44
C SER A 124 32.20 -11.92 -10.73
N PRO A 125 33.44 -11.96 -11.22
CA PRO A 125 34.29 -10.79 -11.01
C PRO A 125 35.24 -10.45 -12.18
N LEU A 126 35.63 -9.17 -12.20
CA LEU A 126 36.95 -8.64 -12.60
C LEU A 126 37.60 -9.21 -13.88
N GLY A 127 37.66 -8.36 -14.90
CA GLY A 127 38.57 -8.42 -16.04
C GLY A 127 38.59 -7.06 -16.72
#